data_AF-A0A7X8JZF2-F1
#
_entry.id   AF-A0A7X8JZF2-F1
#
_cell.length_a   1.000
_cell.length_b   1.000
_cell.length_c   1.000
_cell.angle_alpha   90.00
_cell.angle_beta   90.00
_cell.angle_gamma   90.00
#
_symmetry.space_group_name_H-M   'P 1'
#
loop_
_entity.id
_entity.type
_entity.pdbx_description
1 polymer ?
#
loop_
_entity_poly.entity_id
_entity_poly.type
_entity_poly.pdbx_seq_one_letter_code
_entity_poly.pdbx_strand_id
1 'polypeptide(L)'
;MENYSNHAGTGTFTLYVRQLQGKEIEVASEEGSKNTATPETTQVEETVESVQQKVAVVSNVLPLNKKNPNITDRLAQQKKEIQRIPKSSHLPKSNGKWSGKKGNSAWIPDKDFVPANKKSNPNKLSWKQISQKFNGVDRVNFTNNKPEFSNLAKGKVEIENFGTNRYGKDGNFIKADTALAKQRGCTPQEVGAWRKDNIYTWHEADDCKTMYKVPNEIHGNVPHKGGISKAKKLKREIKIERRAFDE
;
A
#
# COMPACT_ATOMS: atom_id res chain seq x y z
N MET A 1 19.42 50.75 -11.97
CA MET A 1 19.24 49.40 -11.41
C MET A 1 20.49 49.12 -10.59
N GLU A 2 20.41 48.77 -9.31
CA GLU A 2 19.24 48.37 -8.49
C GLU A 2 19.26 49.10 -7.13
N ASN A 3 18.09 49.49 -6.61
CA ASN A 3 17.98 50.14 -5.29
C ASN A 3 17.68 49.11 -4.22
N TYR A 4 18.64 48.83 -3.34
CA TYR A 4 18.41 47.98 -2.16
C TYR A 4 17.76 48.80 -1.03
N SER A 5 16.47 48.57 -0.80
CA SER A 5 15.72 49.19 0.30
C SER A 5 15.93 48.41 1.60
N ASN A 6 16.73 48.97 2.51
CA ASN A 6 16.91 48.44 3.86
C ASN A 6 15.68 48.78 4.74
N HIS A 7 14.56 48.11 4.50
CA HIS A 7 13.39 48.20 5.37
C HIS A 7 13.60 47.37 6.65
N ALA A 8 13.80 48.05 7.77
CA ALA A 8 13.86 47.46 9.11
C ALA A 8 12.46 47.01 9.58
N GLY A 9 11.91 45.98 8.96
CA GLY A 9 10.59 45.43 9.27
C GLY A 9 10.59 44.64 10.58
N THR A 10 9.91 45.14 11.61
CA THR A 10 9.64 44.40 12.86
C THR A 10 8.63 43.28 12.61
N GLY A 11 9.11 42.11 12.20
CA GLY A 11 8.29 40.92 11.99
C GLY A 11 7.92 40.23 13.31
N THR A 12 6.64 40.12 13.62
CA THR A 12 6.13 39.28 14.71
C THR A 12 6.14 37.80 14.30
N PHE A 13 6.91 36.99 15.02
CA PHE A 13 6.99 35.53 14.81
C PHE A 13 6.38 34.75 15.99
N THR A 14 5.40 33.90 15.71
CA THR A 14 4.72 33.09 16.74
C THR A 14 5.47 31.78 17.01
N LEU A 15 6.22 31.74 18.11
CA LEU A 15 6.88 30.52 18.59
C LEU A 15 5.89 29.57 19.29
N TYR A 16 5.58 28.45 18.65
CA TYR A 16 4.79 27.36 19.25
C TYR A 16 5.68 26.42 20.07
N VAL A 17 6.05 26.83 21.29
CA VAL A 17 6.75 25.96 22.24
C VAL A 17 5.79 24.90 22.76
N ARG A 18 5.99 23.64 22.36
CA ARG A 18 5.30 22.50 22.98
C ARG A 18 6.03 22.08 24.25
N GLN A 19 5.37 22.23 25.39
CA GLN A 19 5.83 21.68 26.66
C GLN A 19 5.87 20.15 26.59
N LEU A 20 7.07 19.57 26.71
CA LEU A 20 7.24 18.13 26.87
C LEU A 20 7.08 17.80 28.37
N GLN A 21 5.92 17.26 28.75
CA GLN A 21 5.75 16.65 30.07
C GLN A 21 6.22 15.18 30.03
N GLY A 22 7.04 14.79 30.99
CA GLY A 22 7.32 13.36 31.27
C GLY A 22 8.40 12.70 30.41
N LYS A 23 9.61 13.26 30.40
CA LYS A 23 10.89 12.52 30.32
C LYS A 23 12.06 13.44 30.65
N GLU A 24 13.02 12.94 31.41
CA GLU A 24 14.27 13.65 31.69
C GLU A 24 15.09 13.79 30.39
N ILE A 25 15.78 14.92 30.27
CA ILE A 25 16.70 15.19 29.16
C ILE A 25 18.10 15.18 29.76
N GLU A 26 18.73 14.01 29.75
CA GLU A 26 20.15 13.91 30.08
C GLU A 26 20.97 14.62 29.00
N VAL A 27 21.69 15.66 29.41
CA VAL A 27 22.65 16.38 28.55
C VAL A 27 24.04 15.86 28.91
N ALA A 28 24.57 14.97 28.07
CA ALA A 28 25.97 14.55 28.13
C ALA A 28 26.75 15.25 27.01
N SER A 29 27.82 15.95 27.38
CA SER A 29 28.73 16.67 26.49
C SER A 29 30.13 16.06 26.50
N GLU A 30 30.99 16.59 25.63
CA GLU A 30 32.46 16.44 25.58
C GLU A 30 33.05 15.17 24.94
N GLU A 31 33.59 15.42 23.74
CA GLU A 31 34.99 15.17 23.31
C GLU A 31 35.75 13.93 23.83
N GLY A 32 36.26 13.13 22.89
CA GLY A 32 36.88 11.83 23.18
C GLY A 32 38.40 11.76 23.05
N SER A 33 38.93 10.54 23.18
CA SER A 33 40.29 10.19 22.75
C SER A 33 40.43 8.70 22.42
N LYS A 34 41.60 8.34 21.88
CA LYS A 34 41.86 7.10 21.13
C LYS A 34 42.38 5.94 22.00
N ASN A 35 42.44 4.76 21.34
CA ASN A 35 43.44 3.68 21.46
C ASN A 35 43.11 2.42 22.29
N THR A 36 43.06 1.29 21.56
CA THR A 36 43.67 -0.03 21.85
C THR A 36 43.56 -0.67 23.24
N ALA A 37 42.92 -1.85 23.31
CA ALA A 37 43.64 -3.15 23.35
C ALA A 37 42.69 -4.37 23.41
N THR A 38 42.98 -5.40 22.60
CA THR A 38 42.74 -6.82 22.91
C THR A 38 44.04 -7.38 23.54
N PRO A 39 44.03 -8.47 24.35
CA PRO A 39 43.40 -9.77 24.07
C PRO A 39 42.48 -10.23 25.26
N GLU A 40 42.17 -11.50 25.58
CA GLU A 40 42.68 -12.81 25.15
C GLU A 40 41.66 -13.96 25.26
N THR A 41 42.03 -15.08 24.65
CA THR A 41 41.38 -16.38 24.44
C THR A 41 41.36 -17.29 25.68
N THR A 42 40.36 -18.16 25.78
CA THR A 42 40.50 -19.54 26.31
C THR A 42 39.45 -20.44 25.63
N GLN A 43 39.81 -21.68 25.32
CA GLN A 43 38.97 -22.69 24.67
C GLN A 43 38.60 -23.82 25.64
N VAL A 44 37.47 -24.51 25.41
CA VAL A 44 37.28 -25.93 25.78
C VAL A 44 36.42 -26.62 24.71
N GLU A 45 36.80 -27.83 24.32
CA GLU A 45 36.11 -28.71 23.35
C GLU A 45 35.05 -29.60 24.06
N GLU A 46 34.16 -30.35 23.39
CA GLU A 46 34.03 -30.60 21.94
C GLU A 46 32.61 -30.24 21.42
N THR A 47 31.57 -31.06 21.25
CA THR A 47 31.40 -32.53 21.30
C THR A 47 30.34 -32.98 20.28
N VAL A 48 30.64 -34.00 19.47
CA VAL A 48 29.74 -34.52 18.43
C VAL A 48 28.53 -35.30 18.94
N GLU A 49 27.36 -35.04 18.35
CA GLU A 49 26.45 -36.12 17.92
C GLU A 49 25.78 -35.73 16.60
N SER A 50 25.67 -36.69 15.67
CA SER A 50 25.21 -36.43 14.31
C SER A 50 23.93 -37.20 13.98
N VAL A 51 22.87 -36.49 13.58
CA VAL A 51 21.63 -37.10 13.07
C VAL A 51 21.31 -36.56 11.69
N GLN A 52 21.59 -37.36 10.68
CA GLN A 52 21.25 -37.09 9.28
C GLN A 52 19.75 -37.33 9.07
N GLN A 53 18.96 -36.28 8.87
CA GLN A 53 17.53 -36.43 8.57
C GLN A 53 17.30 -36.88 7.11
N LYS A 54 17.59 -38.16 6.84
CA LYS A 54 17.33 -38.82 5.55
C LYS A 54 15.82 -38.91 5.31
N VAL A 55 15.43 -38.76 4.04
CA VAL A 55 14.06 -38.95 3.57
C VAL A 55 13.64 -40.41 3.77
N ALA A 56 12.60 -40.64 4.57
CA ALA A 56 11.96 -41.95 4.76
C ALA A 56 10.59 -41.97 4.06
N VAL A 57 10.23 -43.10 3.45
CA VAL A 57 9.07 -43.22 2.56
C VAL A 57 7.81 -43.65 3.31
N VAL A 58 6.71 -42.99 2.96
CA VAL A 58 5.29 -43.29 3.20
C VAL A 58 4.95 -44.74 3.57
N SER A 59 4.29 -44.95 4.71
CA SER A 59 3.63 -46.24 5.05
C SER A 59 2.38 -46.13 5.94
N ASN A 60 1.67 -45.00 5.94
CA ASN A 60 0.36 -44.91 6.63
C ASN A 60 -0.77 -45.46 5.74
N VAL A 61 -1.28 -46.64 6.09
CA VAL A 61 -2.43 -47.31 5.45
C VAL A 61 -3.70 -46.45 5.51
N LEU A 62 -4.44 -46.41 4.38
CA LEU A 62 -5.67 -45.63 4.23
C LEU A 62 -6.89 -46.38 4.78
N PRO A 63 -7.67 -45.80 5.71
CA PRO A 63 -9.01 -46.29 6.02
C PRO A 63 -9.95 -46.07 4.82
N LEU A 64 -10.40 -47.16 4.21
CA LEU A 64 -11.25 -47.16 3.01
C LEU A 64 -12.71 -46.77 3.30
N ASN A 65 -12.97 -45.54 3.76
CA ASN A 65 -14.30 -44.94 3.58
C ASN A 65 -14.33 -43.41 3.54
N LYS A 66 -14.44 -42.87 2.31
CA LYS A 66 -15.14 -41.62 1.95
C LYS A 66 -15.26 -41.59 0.43
N LYS A 67 -16.42 -41.15 -0.10
CA LYS A 67 -16.64 -41.04 -1.55
C LYS A 67 -15.58 -40.10 -2.15
N ASN A 68 -14.67 -40.63 -2.95
CA ASN A 68 -13.69 -39.82 -3.65
C ASN A 68 -14.41 -38.88 -4.63
N PRO A 69 -14.21 -37.54 -4.56
CA PRO A 69 -14.68 -36.65 -5.62
C PRO A 69 -13.99 -37.07 -6.92
N ASN A 70 -14.75 -37.09 -8.01
CA ASN A 70 -14.32 -37.61 -9.30
C ASN A 70 -13.12 -36.80 -9.81
N ILE A 71 -12.34 -37.37 -10.75
CA ILE A 71 -11.20 -36.70 -11.36
C ILE A 71 -11.64 -35.35 -11.97
N THR A 72 -12.84 -35.30 -12.54
CA THR A 72 -13.52 -34.07 -12.99
C THR A 72 -13.63 -33.01 -11.91
N ASP A 73 -14.01 -33.41 -10.69
CA ASP A 73 -14.31 -32.52 -9.57
C ASP A 73 -13.04 -31.98 -8.96
N ARG A 74 -12.01 -32.84 -8.80
CA ARG A 74 -10.66 -32.44 -8.40
C ARG A 74 -10.06 -31.46 -9.41
N LEU A 75 -10.22 -31.72 -10.71
CA LEU A 75 -9.75 -30.83 -11.77
C LEU A 75 -10.56 -29.52 -11.81
N ALA A 76 -11.86 -29.54 -11.51
CA ALA A 76 -12.69 -28.35 -11.37
C ALA A 76 -12.34 -27.53 -10.12
N GLN A 77 -12.00 -28.19 -9.01
CA GLN A 77 -11.54 -27.55 -7.77
C GLN A 77 -10.17 -26.90 -7.97
N GLN A 78 -9.20 -27.61 -8.57
CA GLN A 78 -7.92 -27.02 -8.99
C GLN A 78 -8.12 -25.88 -9.99
N LYS A 79 -9.01 -26.00 -10.99
CA LYS A 79 -9.32 -24.88 -11.91
C LYS A 79 -9.93 -23.68 -11.17
N LYS A 80 -10.84 -23.88 -10.21
CA LYS A 80 -11.38 -22.82 -9.35
C LYS A 80 -10.30 -22.18 -8.47
N GLU A 81 -9.34 -22.96 -7.98
CA GLU A 81 -8.22 -22.49 -7.16
C GLU A 81 -7.18 -21.71 -7.99
N ILE A 82 -6.81 -22.21 -9.18
CA ILE A 82 -5.95 -21.52 -10.15
C ILE A 82 -6.61 -20.24 -10.67
N GLN A 83 -7.95 -20.18 -10.77
CA GLN A 83 -8.70 -18.94 -11.04
C GLN A 83 -8.80 -17.99 -9.84
N ARG A 84 -8.67 -18.51 -8.60
CA ARG A 84 -8.60 -17.71 -7.37
C ARG A 84 -7.22 -17.08 -7.17
N ILE A 85 -6.15 -17.75 -7.60
CA ILE A 85 -4.79 -17.17 -7.66
C ILE A 85 -4.81 -15.97 -8.64
N PRO A 86 -4.63 -14.72 -8.17
CA PRO A 86 -4.74 -13.57 -9.06
C PRO A 86 -3.48 -13.47 -9.93
N LYS A 87 -3.61 -13.72 -11.25
CA LYS A 87 -2.52 -13.48 -12.22
C LYS A 87 -1.91 -12.09 -11.99
N SER A 88 -0.61 -12.07 -11.68
CA SER A 88 0.15 -10.94 -11.11
C SER A 88 0.47 -9.80 -12.11
N SER A 89 -0.31 -9.68 -13.19
CA SER A 89 -0.05 -8.76 -14.30
C SER A 89 -0.13 -7.28 -13.93
N HIS A 90 -0.70 -6.95 -12.77
CA HIS A 90 -0.89 -5.59 -12.24
C HIS A 90 -0.03 -5.38 -10.97
N LEU A 91 1.25 -5.75 -11.04
CA LEU A 91 2.27 -5.41 -10.05
C LEU A 91 3.37 -4.60 -10.72
N PRO A 92 4.08 -3.72 -9.99
CA PRO A 92 5.34 -3.13 -10.44
C PRO A 92 6.33 -4.15 -11.02
N LYS A 93 7.02 -3.78 -12.11
CA LYS A 93 7.95 -4.67 -12.86
C LYS A 93 9.36 -4.11 -13.01
N SER A 94 9.51 -2.79 -13.04
CA SER A 94 10.76 -2.06 -13.26
C SER A 94 10.70 -0.73 -12.52
N ASN A 95 11.81 0.02 -12.52
CA ASN A 95 11.91 1.37 -11.95
C ASN A 95 11.70 1.36 -10.42
N GLY A 96 12.30 0.36 -9.78
CA GLY A 96 12.23 0.03 -8.37
C GLY A 96 12.53 -1.45 -8.12
N LYS A 97 12.54 -1.83 -6.85
CA LYS A 97 12.83 -3.19 -6.36
C LYS A 97 11.82 -3.63 -5.30
N TRP A 98 11.63 -4.94 -5.19
CA TRP A 98 10.88 -5.54 -4.08
C TRP A 98 11.83 -5.81 -2.91
N SER A 99 11.38 -5.57 -1.68
CA SER A 99 12.15 -5.88 -0.46
C SER A 99 12.13 -7.37 -0.08
N GLY A 100 11.48 -8.21 -0.88
CA GLY A 100 11.24 -9.62 -0.62
C GLY A 100 10.30 -10.23 -1.66
N LYS A 101 9.42 -11.14 -1.22
CA LYS A 101 8.47 -11.83 -2.12
C LYS A 101 7.58 -10.83 -2.87
N LYS A 102 7.64 -10.85 -4.20
CA LYS A 102 6.86 -9.97 -5.08
C LYS A 102 5.36 -9.99 -4.75
N GLY A 103 4.75 -8.81 -4.60
CA GLY A 103 3.34 -8.65 -4.22
C GLY A 103 2.99 -9.02 -2.77
N ASN A 104 3.97 -9.38 -1.94
CA ASN A 104 3.84 -9.75 -0.52
C ASN A 104 5.03 -9.21 0.29
N SER A 105 5.45 -7.99 -0.02
CA SER A 105 6.58 -7.25 0.57
C SER A 105 6.50 -5.78 0.14
N ALA A 106 7.45 -4.94 0.55
CA ALA A 106 7.50 -3.55 0.11
C ALA A 106 8.00 -3.43 -1.33
N TRP A 107 7.30 -2.64 -2.15
CA TRP A 107 7.85 -2.09 -3.39
C TRP A 107 8.54 -0.77 -3.08
N ILE A 108 9.82 -0.67 -3.42
CA ILE A 108 10.68 0.49 -3.21
C ILE A 108 11.04 1.05 -4.60
N PRO A 109 10.40 2.14 -5.06
CA PRO A 109 10.73 2.78 -6.33
C PRO A 109 12.17 3.31 -6.37
N ASP A 110 12.75 3.40 -7.57
CA ASP A 110 14.07 4.01 -7.74
C ASP A 110 13.98 5.52 -7.51
N LYS A 111 14.79 6.05 -6.57
CA LYS A 111 14.66 7.43 -6.05
C LYS A 111 14.66 8.50 -7.15
N ASP A 112 15.51 8.33 -8.14
CA ASP A 112 15.72 9.33 -9.20
C ASP A 112 14.85 9.05 -10.44
N PHE A 113 14.07 7.96 -10.45
CA PHE A 113 13.08 7.72 -11.50
C PHE A 113 11.93 8.73 -11.43
N VAL A 114 11.58 9.30 -12.60
CA VAL A 114 10.46 10.22 -12.80
C VAL A 114 9.30 9.48 -13.48
N PRO A 115 8.17 9.24 -12.79
CA PRO A 115 7.00 8.64 -13.41
C PRO A 115 6.43 9.52 -14.53
N ALA A 116 6.44 9.02 -15.77
CA ALA A 116 6.10 9.79 -16.98
C ALA A 116 4.59 10.08 -17.18
N ASN A 117 3.71 9.51 -16.36
CA ASN A 117 2.26 9.69 -16.51
C ASN A 117 1.82 11.08 -16.02
N LYS A 118 1.62 12.01 -16.96
CA LYS A 118 1.17 13.40 -16.71
C LYS A 118 -0.11 13.51 -15.86
N LYS A 119 -0.98 12.48 -15.79
CA LYS A 119 -2.22 12.50 -15.00
C LYS A 119 -2.01 12.16 -13.52
N SER A 120 -0.95 11.45 -13.18
CA SER A 120 -0.56 11.16 -11.78
C SER A 120 0.62 12.01 -11.34
N ASN A 121 1.50 12.43 -12.26
CA ASN A 121 2.66 13.26 -12.00
C ASN A 121 2.73 14.46 -12.96
N PRO A 122 1.82 15.45 -12.84
CA PRO A 122 1.79 16.61 -13.74
C PRO A 122 3.09 17.42 -13.68
N ASN A 123 3.68 17.52 -12.48
CA ASN A 123 4.87 18.33 -12.20
C ASN A 123 6.19 17.59 -12.49
N LYS A 124 6.14 16.39 -13.09
CA LYS A 124 7.31 15.56 -13.45
C LYS A 124 8.30 15.31 -12.28
N LEU A 125 7.78 15.16 -11.06
CA LEU A 125 8.58 14.91 -9.87
C LEU A 125 9.26 13.53 -9.92
N SER A 126 10.48 13.42 -9.40
CA SER A 126 11.12 12.11 -9.14
C SER A 126 10.54 11.47 -7.87
N TRP A 127 10.74 10.16 -7.68
CA TRP A 127 10.30 9.49 -6.45
C TRP A 127 10.91 10.06 -5.17
N LYS A 128 12.14 10.60 -5.23
CA LYS A 128 12.78 11.36 -4.14
C LYS A 128 11.94 12.58 -3.75
N GLN A 129 11.50 13.36 -4.74
CA GLN A 129 10.67 14.55 -4.52
C GLN A 129 9.24 14.19 -4.07
N ILE A 130 8.64 13.13 -4.64
CA ILE A 130 7.34 12.60 -4.22
C ILE A 130 7.41 12.13 -2.75
N SER A 131 8.45 11.38 -2.40
CA SER A 131 8.72 10.91 -1.04
C SER A 131 8.83 12.08 -0.05
N GLN A 132 9.63 13.10 -0.38
CA GLN A 132 9.76 14.31 0.43
C GLN A 132 8.43 15.06 0.58
N LYS A 133 7.65 15.21 -0.50
CA LYS A 133 6.31 15.85 -0.47
C LYS A 133 5.32 15.11 0.44
N PHE A 134 5.46 13.78 0.57
CA PHE A 134 4.56 12.93 1.35
C PHE A 134 5.30 12.25 2.51
N ASN A 135 5.88 13.08 3.39
CA ASN A 135 6.38 12.67 4.72
C ASN A 135 7.44 11.55 4.73
N GLY A 136 8.29 11.49 3.70
CA GLY A 136 9.39 10.53 3.60
C GLY A 136 8.98 9.13 3.13
N VAL A 137 7.79 8.97 2.55
CA VAL A 137 7.29 7.68 2.03
C VAL A 137 8.15 7.23 0.85
N ASP A 138 9.06 6.29 1.09
CA ASP A 138 10.02 5.76 0.11
C ASP A 138 9.58 4.41 -0.49
N ARG A 139 8.47 3.84 0.00
CA ARG A 139 7.98 2.51 -0.35
C ARG A 139 6.46 2.39 -0.24
N VAL A 140 5.90 1.41 -0.95
CA VAL A 140 4.50 0.99 -0.81
C VAL A 140 4.47 -0.49 -0.45
N ASN A 141 3.90 -0.84 0.70
CA ASN A 141 3.76 -2.23 1.13
C ASN A 141 2.71 -2.94 0.28
N PHE A 142 2.90 -4.24 0.01
CA PHE A 142 1.89 -5.07 -0.64
C PHE A 142 1.58 -6.34 0.18
N THR A 143 0.29 -6.67 0.25
CA THR A 143 -0.23 -7.92 0.81
C THR A 143 -1.09 -8.62 -0.24
N ASN A 144 -0.88 -9.92 -0.49
CA ASN A 144 -1.70 -10.72 -1.41
C ASN A 144 -1.88 -10.09 -2.81
N ASN A 145 -0.82 -9.45 -3.32
CA ASN A 145 -0.76 -8.70 -4.60
C ASN A 145 -1.57 -7.38 -4.65
N LYS A 146 -1.92 -6.81 -3.50
CA LYS A 146 -2.60 -5.51 -3.35
C LYS A 146 -1.69 -4.50 -2.64
N PRO A 147 -1.64 -3.23 -3.03
CA PRO A 147 -0.90 -2.20 -2.29
C PRO A 147 -1.68 -1.73 -1.05
N GLU A 148 -0.97 -1.50 0.05
CA GLU A 148 -1.51 -0.92 1.28
C GLU A 148 -1.36 0.61 1.24
N PHE A 149 -2.45 1.31 0.92
CA PHE A 149 -2.49 2.78 0.88
C PHE A 149 -3.11 3.45 2.12
N SER A 150 -3.54 2.67 3.11
CA SER A 150 -4.17 3.14 4.36
C SER A 150 -3.33 4.22 5.07
N ASN A 151 -2.03 3.96 5.23
CA ASN A 151 -1.08 4.87 5.89
C ASN A 151 -0.85 6.20 5.13
N LEU A 152 -1.31 6.30 3.88
CA LEU A 152 -1.19 7.50 3.03
C LEU A 152 -2.49 8.30 2.94
N ALA A 153 -3.57 7.80 3.57
CA ALA A 153 -4.91 8.32 3.36
C ALA A 153 -5.21 9.53 4.25
N LYS A 154 -5.43 10.71 3.65
CA LYS A 154 -5.99 11.90 4.34
C LYS A 154 -7.52 11.82 4.53
N GLY A 155 -8.04 10.60 4.69
CA GLY A 155 -9.46 10.28 4.86
C GLY A 155 -9.77 8.84 4.47
N LYS A 156 -10.49 8.12 5.34
CA LYS A 156 -11.10 6.80 5.08
C LYS A 156 -12.61 6.94 5.23
N VAL A 157 -13.36 6.52 4.23
CA VAL A 157 -14.82 6.42 4.30
C VAL A 157 -15.27 5.06 3.76
N GLU A 158 -16.47 4.65 4.13
CA GLU A 158 -17.16 3.52 3.53
C GLU A 158 -18.36 4.05 2.76
N ILE A 159 -18.61 3.52 1.56
CA ILE A 159 -19.74 3.93 0.71
C ILE A 159 -20.74 2.79 0.54
N GLU A 160 -22.02 3.15 0.61
CA GLU A 160 -23.12 2.25 0.25
C GLU A 160 -23.26 2.13 -1.27
N ASN A 161 -23.80 0.99 -1.72
CA ASN A 161 -24.10 0.74 -3.13
C ASN A 161 -22.89 1.03 -4.05
N PHE A 162 -21.73 0.47 -3.69
CA PHE A 162 -20.48 0.57 -4.45
C PHE A 162 -20.69 0.06 -5.88
N GLY A 163 -20.40 0.92 -6.87
CA GLY A 163 -20.68 0.68 -8.27
C GLY A 163 -19.46 0.22 -9.07
N THR A 164 -19.72 -0.20 -10.31
CA THR A 164 -18.68 -0.41 -11.34
C THR A 164 -18.15 0.89 -11.96
N ASN A 165 -18.69 2.03 -11.53
CA ASN A 165 -18.51 3.34 -12.15
C ASN A 165 -17.84 4.28 -11.14
N ARG A 166 -16.69 4.83 -11.53
CA ARG A 166 -15.89 5.72 -10.68
C ARG A 166 -16.48 7.12 -10.57
N TYR A 167 -16.95 7.64 -11.71
CA TYR A 167 -17.41 9.01 -11.92
C TYR A 167 -18.89 9.02 -12.37
N GLY A 168 -19.46 10.22 -12.51
CA GLY A 168 -20.90 10.43 -12.72
C GLY A 168 -21.66 10.57 -11.40
N LYS A 169 -22.92 11.00 -11.48
CA LYS A 169 -23.78 11.34 -10.32
C LYS A 169 -23.76 10.27 -9.23
N ASP A 170 -23.94 9.01 -9.62
CA ASP A 170 -24.02 7.85 -8.73
C ASP A 170 -22.68 7.09 -8.59
N GLY A 171 -21.60 7.69 -9.10
CA GLY A 171 -20.26 7.12 -9.12
C GLY A 171 -19.59 7.12 -7.74
N ASN A 172 -18.68 6.17 -7.54
CA ASN A 172 -18.01 5.93 -6.25
C ASN A 172 -17.34 7.19 -5.69
N PHE A 173 -16.75 8.04 -6.54
CA PHE A 173 -16.06 9.26 -6.08
C PHE A 173 -17.02 10.28 -5.46
N ILE A 174 -18.22 10.49 -6.01
CA ILE A 174 -19.20 11.43 -5.44
C ILE A 174 -19.76 10.88 -4.13
N LYS A 175 -20.05 9.57 -4.07
CA LYS A 175 -20.43 8.90 -2.82
C LYS A 175 -19.37 9.06 -1.72
N ALA A 176 -18.09 8.93 -2.08
CA ALA A 176 -16.98 9.09 -1.13
C ALA A 176 -16.75 10.55 -0.72
N ASP A 177 -16.89 11.50 -1.64
CA ASP A 177 -16.86 12.94 -1.33
C ASP A 177 -17.97 13.29 -0.35
N THR A 178 -19.21 12.83 -0.57
CA THR A 178 -20.36 13.03 0.34
C THR A 178 -20.16 12.37 1.70
N ALA A 179 -19.63 11.14 1.75
CA ALA A 179 -19.35 10.46 3.01
C ALA A 179 -18.27 11.21 3.84
N LEU A 180 -17.22 11.73 3.19
CA LEU A 180 -16.16 12.48 3.87
C LEU A 180 -16.62 13.88 4.27
N ALA A 181 -17.45 14.53 3.44
CA ALA A 181 -18.10 15.80 3.75
C ALA A 181 -18.92 15.70 5.05
N LYS A 182 -19.75 14.66 5.18
CA LYS A 182 -20.52 14.38 6.42
C LYS A 182 -19.60 14.14 7.64
N GLN A 183 -18.45 13.48 7.48
CA GLN A 183 -17.46 13.31 8.55
C GLN A 183 -16.71 14.61 8.93
N ARG A 184 -16.76 15.66 8.10
CA ARG A 184 -15.92 16.86 8.25
C ARG A 184 -16.70 18.17 8.42
N GLY A 185 -18.04 18.13 8.33
CA GLY A 185 -18.88 19.32 8.47
C GLY A 185 -18.81 20.29 7.29
N CYS A 186 -18.39 19.83 6.12
CA CYS A 186 -18.29 20.63 4.89
C CYS A 186 -19.14 20.02 3.75
N THR A 187 -19.09 20.59 2.56
CA THR A 187 -19.82 20.10 1.38
C THR A 187 -19.05 19.03 0.58
N PRO A 188 -19.75 18.15 -0.16
CA PRO A 188 -19.11 17.24 -1.13
C PRO A 188 -18.28 17.97 -2.18
N GLN A 189 -18.72 19.18 -2.57
CA GLN A 189 -18.05 20.05 -3.53
C GLN A 189 -16.67 20.50 -3.03
N GLU A 190 -16.56 20.94 -1.78
CA GLU A 190 -15.27 21.31 -1.17
C GLU A 190 -14.32 20.11 -1.09
N VAL A 191 -14.80 18.93 -0.71
CA VAL A 191 -13.99 17.69 -0.71
C VAL A 191 -13.48 17.38 -2.13
N GLY A 192 -14.37 17.48 -3.12
CA GLY A 192 -14.06 17.24 -4.53
C GLY A 192 -13.14 18.28 -5.17
N ALA A 193 -13.21 19.55 -4.74
CA ALA A 193 -12.31 20.63 -5.13
C ALA A 193 -10.93 20.43 -4.49
N TRP A 194 -10.87 20.37 -3.16
CA TRP A 194 -9.64 20.14 -2.39
C TRP A 194 -8.83 18.96 -2.93
N ARG A 195 -9.50 17.87 -3.33
CA ARG A 195 -8.84 16.72 -3.97
C ARG A 195 -8.15 17.05 -5.28
N LYS A 196 -8.78 17.82 -6.18
CA LYS A 196 -8.16 18.25 -7.45
C LYS A 196 -6.94 19.11 -7.16
N ASP A 197 -7.11 20.13 -6.32
CA ASP A 197 -6.13 21.18 -6.08
C ASP A 197 -4.88 20.64 -5.36
N ASN A 198 -5.07 19.64 -4.48
CA ASN A 198 -3.98 18.97 -3.75
C ASN A 198 -3.41 17.73 -4.49
N ILE A 199 -3.95 17.37 -5.66
CA ILE A 199 -3.57 16.17 -6.45
C ILE A 199 -3.87 14.85 -5.69
N TYR A 200 -4.99 14.80 -4.97
CA TYR A 200 -5.51 13.60 -4.28
C TYR A 200 -6.61 12.89 -5.07
N THR A 201 -6.61 11.56 -5.00
CA THR A 201 -7.60 10.68 -5.62
C THR A 201 -8.24 9.76 -4.60
N TRP A 202 -9.38 9.15 -4.94
CA TRP A 202 -9.94 8.07 -4.14
C TRP A 202 -9.40 6.72 -4.64
N HIS A 203 -8.70 6.00 -3.77
CA HIS A 203 -8.44 4.58 -3.97
C HIS A 203 -9.66 3.78 -3.53
N GLU A 204 -10.18 2.98 -4.46
CA GLU A 204 -11.29 2.06 -4.25
C GLU A 204 -10.73 0.71 -3.75
N ALA A 205 -10.93 0.39 -2.47
CA ALA A 205 -10.40 -0.84 -1.88
C ALA A 205 -11.09 -2.10 -2.43
N ASP A 206 -10.46 -3.27 -2.29
CA ASP A 206 -11.01 -4.51 -2.82
C ASP A 206 -12.15 -5.11 -1.97
N ASP A 207 -12.48 -4.56 -0.81
CA ASP A 207 -13.72 -4.92 -0.11
C ASP A 207 -14.99 -4.49 -0.89
N CYS A 208 -14.84 -3.62 -1.92
CA CYS A 208 -15.95 -2.96 -2.61
C CYS A 208 -16.83 -2.14 -1.65
N LYS A 209 -16.23 -1.50 -0.63
CA LYS A 209 -16.92 -0.64 0.33
C LYS A 209 -16.04 0.54 0.78
N THR A 210 -14.78 0.29 1.13
CA THR A 210 -13.85 1.30 1.65
C THR A 210 -13.24 2.15 0.53
N MET A 211 -13.15 3.44 0.78
CA MET A 211 -12.57 4.46 -0.07
C MET A 211 -11.49 5.22 0.73
N TYR A 212 -10.28 5.30 0.20
CA TYR A 212 -9.15 6.00 0.83
C TYR A 212 -8.74 7.24 0.01
N LYS A 213 -8.70 8.43 0.61
CA LYS A 213 -8.29 9.69 -0.04
C LYS A 213 -6.77 9.81 -0.04
N VAL A 214 -6.12 9.41 -1.13
CA VAL A 214 -4.66 9.17 -1.20
C VAL A 214 -3.95 10.05 -2.24
N PRO A 215 -2.64 10.30 -2.11
CA PRO A 215 -1.86 11.06 -3.11
C PRO A 215 -1.89 10.37 -4.48
N ASN A 216 -2.25 11.11 -5.53
CA ASN A 216 -2.33 10.55 -6.88
C ASN A 216 -0.93 10.34 -7.49
N GLU A 217 0.08 11.09 -7.04
CA GLU A 217 1.50 10.90 -7.39
C GLU A 217 2.07 9.57 -6.88
N ILE A 218 1.49 8.99 -5.81
CA ILE A 218 1.88 7.66 -5.33
C ILE A 218 0.93 6.61 -5.94
N HIS A 219 -0.38 6.78 -5.73
CA HIS A 219 -1.40 5.81 -6.14
C HIS A 219 -1.42 5.57 -7.66
N GLY A 220 -1.33 6.62 -8.48
CA GLY A 220 -1.42 6.52 -9.94
C GLY A 220 -0.11 6.10 -10.63
N ASN A 221 0.99 6.01 -9.88
CA ASN A 221 2.31 5.58 -10.37
C ASN A 221 2.70 4.17 -9.92
N VAL A 222 1.90 3.54 -9.05
CA VAL A 222 2.07 2.15 -8.61
C VAL A 222 1.00 1.27 -9.27
N PRO A 223 1.34 0.38 -10.23
CA PRO A 223 0.37 -0.52 -10.86
C PRO A 223 -0.31 -1.45 -9.84
N HIS A 224 -1.64 -1.51 -9.87
CA HIS A 224 -2.44 -2.34 -8.97
C HIS A 224 -3.84 -2.64 -9.52
N LYS A 225 -4.64 -3.42 -8.78
CA LYS A 225 -6.09 -3.58 -8.95
C LYS A 225 -6.81 -3.07 -7.70
N GLY A 226 -8.01 -2.52 -7.86
CA GLY A 226 -8.89 -2.07 -6.78
C GLY A 226 -10.34 -2.50 -6.98
N GLY A 227 -11.24 -2.03 -6.12
CA GLY A 227 -12.65 -2.46 -6.00
C GLY A 227 -13.43 -2.53 -7.31
N ILE A 228 -13.29 -1.54 -8.22
CA ILE A 228 -13.95 -1.59 -9.54
C ILE A 228 -13.60 -2.86 -10.33
N SER A 229 -12.36 -3.38 -10.24
CA SER A 229 -11.98 -4.61 -10.93
C SER A 229 -12.66 -5.86 -10.34
N LYS A 230 -12.99 -5.85 -9.04
CA LYS A 230 -13.67 -6.94 -8.34
C LYS A 230 -15.19 -6.84 -8.55
N ALA A 231 -15.76 -5.65 -8.40
CA ALA A 231 -17.17 -5.37 -8.71
C ALA A 231 -17.54 -5.69 -10.17
N LYS A 232 -16.67 -5.36 -11.13
CA LYS A 232 -16.86 -5.75 -12.56
C LYS A 232 -16.73 -7.24 -12.79
N LYS A 233 -15.90 -7.96 -12.01
CA LYS A 233 -15.81 -9.42 -12.06
C LYS A 233 -17.10 -10.06 -11.53
N LEU A 234 -17.50 -9.70 -10.31
CA LEU A 234 -18.72 -10.21 -9.66
C LEU A 234 -19.99 -9.94 -10.47
N LYS A 235 -20.15 -8.73 -11.03
CA LYS A 235 -21.29 -8.39 -11.91
C LYS A 235 -21.31 -9.24 -13.20
N ARG A 236 -20.17 -9.76 -13.64
CA ARG A 236 -20.07 -10.65 -14.80
C ARG A 236 -20.36 -12.11 -14.43
N GLU A 237 -19.94 -12.55 -13.25
CA GLU A 237 -20.24 -13.87 -12.69
C GLU A 237 -21.75 -14.03 -12.45
N ILE A 238 -22.38 -13.08 -11.72
CA ILE A 238 -23.85 -13.06 -11.50
C ILE A 238 -24.64 -13.03 -12.82
N LYS A 239 -24.11 -12.37 -13.88
CA LYS A 239 -24.77 -12.35 -15.20
C LYS A 239 -24.67 -13.70 -15.93
N ILE A 240 -23.66 -14.51 -15.66
CA ILE A 240 -23.52 -15.87 -16.20
C ILE A 240 -24.43 -16.82 -15.42
N GLU A 241 -24.43 -16.73 -14.09
CA GLU A 241 -25.25 -17.56 -13.19
C GLU A 241 -26.75 -17.39 -13.45
N ARG A 242 -27.24 -16.17 -13.70
CA ARG A 242 -28.64 -15.93 -14.08
C ARG A 242 -29.00 -16.58 -15.41
N ARG A 243 -28.15 -16.41 -16.44
CA ARG A 243 -28.39 -17.01 -17.77
C ARG A 243 -28.47 -18.53 -17.70
N ALA A 244 -27.63 -19.17 -16.90
CA ALA A 244 -27.66 -20.61 -16.66
C ALA A 244 -28.80 -21.08 -15.71
N PHE A 245 -29.77 -20.21 -15.44
CA PHE A 245 -31.05 -20.49 -14.76
C PHE A 245 -32.25 -20.06 -15.63
N ASP A 246 -32.02 -19.12 -16.57
CA ASP A 246 -32.95 -18.72 -17.63
C ASP A 246 -32.87 -19.64 -18.88
N GLU A 247 -31.98 -20.64 -18.89
CA GLU A 247 -31.66 -21.63 -19.95
C GLU A 247 -31.94 -23.06 -19.46
#